data_AF-A0A1Z9HXU3-F1
#
_entry.id   AF-A0A1Z9HXU3-F1
#
_cell.length_a   1.000
_cell.length_b   1.000
_cell.length_c   1.000
_cell.angle_alpha   90.00
_cell.angle_beta   90.00
_cell.angle_gamma   90.00
#
_symmetry.space_group_name_H-M   'P 1'
#
loop_
_entity.id
_entity.type
_entity.pdbx_description
1 polymer ?
#
loop_
_entity_poly.entity_id
_entity_poly.type
_entity_poly.pdbx_seq_one_letter_code
_entity_poly.pdbx_strand_id
1 'polypeptide(L)'
;MANNILGLILLWRQEKLMKLILENWRKFLKEKASDGEIKSNIKSTLEKEGGAAGLKALKDQLKDLDLPEDFDLEDFLKGMGAVGQHEDGDYILSDKKQVNITKEDVDLGVRIFLEMQEDLIDEKKKKQQKGKKRARKTAKRKKKSSGKKDACYHKVRSRYDVWPSAYASGALVKCRKVGAKNWGNKSKK
;
A
#
# COMPACT_ATOMS: atom_id res chain seq x y z
N MET A 1 35.83 -38.06 17.51
CA MET A 1 35.49 -37.24 16.32
C MET A 1 36.01 -37.82 14.99
N ALA A 2 37.08 -38.62 14.96
CA ALA A 2 37.65 -39.18 13.72
C ALA A 2 36.78 -40.26 13.01
N ASN A 3 36.00 -41.06 13.75
CA ASN A 3 35.21 -42.16 13.18
C ASN A 3 34.05 -41.70 12.27
N ASN A 4 33.62 -40.44 12.37
CA ASN A 4 32.51 -39.91 11.58
C ASN A 4 32.97 -39.45 10.17
N ILE A 5 34.24 -39.02 10.05
CA ILE A 5 34.82 -38.55 8.78
C ILE A 5 35.08 -39.73 7.83
N LEU A 6 35.60 -40.85 8.36
CA LEU A 6 35.77 -42.09 7.59
C LEU A 6 34.44 -42.66 7.08
N GLY A 7 33.37 -42.57 7.88
CA GLY A 7 32.02 -42.96 7.47
C GLY A 7 31.49 -42.11 6.31
N LEU A 8 31.65 -40.79 6.36
CA LEU A 8 31.23 -39.87 5.29
C LEU A 8 32.01 -40.10 3.98
N ILE A 9 33.31 -40.37 4.06
CA ILE A 9 34.14 -40.67 2.89
C ILE A 9 33.71 -41.99 2.24
N LEU A 10 33.41 -43.01 3.04
CA LEU A 10 32.92 -44.29 2.54
C LEU A 10 31.53 -44.16 1.91
N LEU A 11 30.64 -43.36 2.51
CA LEU A 11 29.30 -43.09 1.97
C LEU A 11 29.38 -42.33 0.63
N TRP A 12 30.20 -41.28 0.55
CA TRP A 12 30.41 -40.53 -0.69
C TRP A 12 30.99 -41.40 -1.80
N ARG A 13 31.92 -42.31 -1.45
CA ARG A 13 32.50 -43.27 -2.40
C ARG A 13 31.46 -44.29 -2.89
N GLN A 14 30.58 -44.77 -2.01
CA GLN A 14 29.48 -45.67 -2.36
C GLN A 14 28.44 -45.00 -3.26
N GLU A 15 28.03 -43.77 -2.95
CA GLU A 15 27.11 -43.00 -3.81
C GLU A 15 27.70 -42.75 -5.19
N LYS A 16 28.98 -42.38 -5.26
CA LYS A 16 29.68 -42.17 -6.54
C LYS A 16 29.79 -43.45 -7.36
N LEU A 17 30.02 -44.58 -6.71
CA LEU A 17 30.06 -45.90 -7.36
C LEU A 17 28.67 -46.30 -7.89
N MET A 18 27.62 -46.11 -7.08
CA MET A 18 26.24 -46.42 -7.47
C MET A 18 25.78 -45.55 -8.64
N LYS A 19 26.09 -44.25 -8.66
CA LYS A 19 25.81 -43.36 -9.81
C LYS A 19 26.51 -43.83 -11.07
N LEU A 20 27.80 -44.16 -10.97
CA LEU A 20 28.59 -44.65 -12.10
C LEU A 20 28.04 -45.98 -12.64
N ILE A 21 27.62 -46.89 -11.76
CA ILE A 21 26.98 -48.16 -12.15
C ILE A 21 25.64 -47.88 -12.84
N LEU A 22 24.82 -46.98 -12.31
CA LEU A 22 23.51 -46.64 -12.87
C LEU A 22 23.62 -45.98 -14.25
N GLU A 23 24.58 -45.06 -14.42
CA GLU A 23 24.90 -44.42 -15.71
C GLU A 23 25.37 -45.47 -16.74
N ASN A 24 26.27 -46.37 -16.33
CA ASN A 24 26.78 -47.41 -17.21
C ASN A 24 25.70 -48.44 -17.57
N TRP A 25 24.77 -48.74 -16.65
CA TRP A 25 23.60 -49.58 -16.89
C TRP A 25 22.56 -48.91 -17.81
N ARG A 26 22.25 -47.62 -17.62
CA ARG A 26 21.36 -46.88 -18.52
C ARG A 26 21.92 -46.84 -19.94
N LYS A 27 23.22 -46.60 -20.07
CA LYS A 27 23.95 -46.65 -21.35
C LYS A 27 23.87 -48.02 -22.00
N PHE A 28 23.94 -49.08 -21.20
CA PHE A 28 23.78 -50.46 -21.66
C PHE A 28 22.35 -50.76 -22.14
N LEU A 29 21.34 -50.22 -21.45
CA LEU A 29 19.91 -50.42 -21.76
C LEU A 29 19.35 -49.48 -22.84
N LYS A 30 20.11 -48.47 -23.29
CA LYS A 30 19.64 -47.40 -24.21
C LYS A 30 18.37 -46.70 -23.73
N GLU A 31 18.22 -46.56 -22.42
CA GLU A 31 17.01 -45.99 -21.82
C GLU A 31 17.03 -44.45 -21.97
N LYS A 32 16.16 -43.91 -22.83
CA LYS A 32 16.01 -42.46 -23.08
C LYS A 32 15.38 -41.77 -21.87
N ALA A 33 15.70 -40.49 -21.68
CA ALA A 33 15.11 -39.68 -20.60
C ALA A 33 13.57 -39.69 -20.69
N SER A 34 12.93 -39.88 -19.54
CA SER A 34 11.46 -39.86 -19.47
C SER A 34 10.92 -38.42 -19.48
N ASP A 35 9.69 -38.23 -19.98
CA ASP A 35 8.99 -36.92 -19.95
C ASP A 35 8.95 -36.29 -18.55
N GLY A 36 8.92 -37.11 -17.50
CA GLY A 36 8.95 -36.65 -16.11
C GLY A 36 10.29 -36.02 -15.72
N GLU A 37 11.40 -36.64 -16.12
CA GLU A 37 12.76 -36.13 -15.88
C GLU A 37 13.01 -34.83 -16.69
N ILE A 38 12.49 -34.75 -17.91
CA ILE A 38 12.59 -33.54 -18.73
C ILE A 38 11.79 -32.39 -18.09
N LYS A 39 10.54 -32.66 -17.66
CA LYS A 39 9.69 -31.67 -16.97
C LYS A 39 10.33 -31.16 -15.68
N SER A 40 10.90 -32.03 -14.86
CA SER A 40 11.51 -31.63 -13.58
C SER A 40 12.77 -30.78 -13.80
N ASN A 41 13.61 -31.14 -14.78
CA ASN A 41 14.80 -30.35 -15.12
C ASN A 41 14.44 -28.97 -15.65
N ILE A 42 13.49 -28.88 -16.58
CA ILE A 42 12.98 -27.60 -17.09
C ILE A 42 12.42 -26.74 -15.95
N LYS A 43 11.56 -27.31 -15.09
CA LYS A 43 10.98 -26.59 -13.95
C LYS A 43 12.07 -26.10 -12.99
N SER A 44 13.04 -26.94 -12.65
CA SER A 44 14.13 -26.57 -11.75
C SER A 44 15.01 -25.48 -12.33
N THR A 45 15.18 -25.44 -13.66
CA THR A 45 15.94 -24.39 -14.35
C THR A 45 15.19 -23.07 -14.29
N LEU A 46 13.90 -23.08 -14.61
CA LEU A 46 13.05 -21.90 -14.50
C LEU A 46 13.02 -21.36 -13.07
N GLU A 47 12.92 -22.24 -12.05
CA GLU A 47 12.98 -21.83 -10.63
C GLU A 47 14.33 -21.21 -10.26
N LYS A 48 15.46 -21.78 -10.71
CA LYS A 48 16.81 -21.23 -10.47
C LYS A 48 17.01 -19.85 -11.09
N GLU A 49 16.43 -19.62 -12.26
CA GLU A 49 16.51 -18.36 -13.01
C GLU A 49 15.40 -17.35 -12.60
N GLY A 50 14.68 -17.60 -11.50
CA GLY A 50 13.69 -16.64 -10.97
C GLY A 50 12.33 -16.66 -11.66
N GLY A 51 11.99 -17.77 -12.31
CA GLY A 51 10.70 -18.03 -12.94
C GLY A 51 10.68 -17.81 -14.45
N ALA A 52 11.77 -17.32 -15.06
CA ALA A 52 11.88 -17.11 -16.50
C ALA A 52 13.23 -17.57 -17.05
N ALA A 53 13.25 -18.24 -18.20
CA ALA A 53 14.49 -18.60 -18.89
C ALA A 53 14.31 -18.61 -20.41
N GLY A 54 15.36 -18.20 -21.13
CA GLY A 54 15.40 -18.30 -22.58
C GLY A 54 15.58 -19.74 -23.06
N LEU A 55 15.13 -20.02 -24.29
CA LEU A 55 15.22 -21.36 -24.91
C LEU A 55 16.63 -21.94 -24.88
N LYS A 56 17.65 -21.10 -25.09
CA LYS A 56 19.05 -21.53 -25.11
C LYS A 56 19.48 -22.09 -23.75
N ALA A 57 19.11 -21.43 -22.65
CA ALA A 57 19.43 -21.90 -21.31
C ALA A 57 18.78 -23.26 -21.01
N LEU A 58 17.53 -23.45 -21.46
CA LEU A 58 16.83 -24.73 -21.36
C LEU A 58 17.51 -25.82 -22.20
N LYS A 59 17.88 -25.52 -23.46
CA LYS A 59 18.62 -26.45 -24.31
C LYS A 59 19.97 -26.83 -23.70
N ASP A 60 20.70 -25.87 -23.14
CA ASP A 60 21.99 -26.11 -22.52
C ASP A 60 21.89 -27.04 -21.30
N GLN A 61 20.83 -26.94 -20.50
CA GLN A 61 20.58 -27.86 -19.38
C GLN A 61 20.16 -29.27 -19.83
N LEU A 62 19.55 -29.41 -21.00
CA LEU A 62 19.09 -30.70 -21.51
C LEU A 62 20.16 -31.43 -22.32
N LYS A 63 21.28 -30.79 -22.67
CA LYS A 63 22.39 -31.42 -23.43
C LYS A 63 23.02 -32.62 -22.73
N ASP A 64 23.03 -32.61 -21.41
CA ASP A 64 23.60 -33.70 -20.60
C ASP A 64 22.62 -34.87 -20.42
N LEU A 65 21.37 -34.74 -20.90
CA LEU A 65 20.39 -35.81 -20.90
C LEU A 65 20.37 -36.53 -22.25
N ASP A 66 20.32 -37.86 -22.20
CA ASP A 66 20.07 -38.70 -23.37
C ASP A 66 18.59 -38.59 -23.79
N LEU A 67 18.29 -37.55 -24.56
CA LEU A 67 16.95 -37.22 -25.06
C LEU A 67 16.51 -38.18 -26.19
N PRO A 68 15.20 -38.33 -26.41
CA PRO A 68 14.69 -38.97 -27.63
C PRO A 68 15.17 -38.27 -28.91
N GLU A 69 15.45 -39.06 -29.96
CA GLU A 69 15.95 -38.56 -31.25
C GLU A 69 14.97 -37.59 -31.95
N ASP A 70 13.68 -37.75 -31.67
CA ASP A 70 12.57 -36.96 -32.19
C ASP A 70 12.08 -35.87 -31.21
N PHE A 71 12.84 -35.61 -30.14
CA PHE A 71 12.43 -34.65 -29.11
C PHE A 71 12.50 -33.20 -29.61
N ASP A 72 11.34 -32.56 -29.68
CA ASP A 72 11.21 -31.12 -29.90
C ASP A 72 10.89 -30.41 -28.58
N LEU A 73 11.83 -29.59 -28.11
CA LEU A 73 11.69 -28.83 -26.87
C LEU A 73 10.55 -27.80 -26.95
N GLU A 74 10.35 -27.15 -28.10
CA GLU A 74 9.32 -26.12 -28.24
C GLU A 74 7.92 -26.74 -28.18
N ASP A 75 7.73 -27.87 -28.86
CA ASP A 75 6.46 -28.59 -28.81
C ASP A 75 6.22 -29.23 -27.44
N PHE A 76 7.29 -29.70 -26.78
CA PHE A 76 7.20 -30.18 -25.40
C PHE A 76 6.78 -29.06 -24.43
N LEU A 77 7.38 -27.86 -24.57
CA LEU A 77 7.04 -26.69 -23.74
C LEU A 77 5.60 -26.23 -23.99
N LYS A 78 5.10 -26.26 -25.23
CA LYS A 78 3.68 -25.99 -25.53
C LYS A 78 2.74 -26.98 -24.85
N GLY A 79 3.17 -28.24 -24.71
CA GLY A 79 2.44 -29.27 -23.96
C GLY A 79 2.48 -29.08 -22.45
N MET A 80 3.40 -28.26 -21.93
CA MET A 80 3.49 -27.94 -20.51
C MET A 80 2.49 -26.83 -20.15
N GLY A 81 1.30 -27.20 -19.66
CA GLY A 81 0.30 -26.23 -19.20
C GLY A 81 0.70 -25.33 -18.01
N ALA A 82 1.94 -25.44 -17.51
CA ALA A 82 2.49 -24.61 -16.44
C ALA A 82 3.57 -23.62 -16.93
N VAL A 83 3.96 -23.67 -18.20
CA VAL A 83 4.99 -22.80 -18.77
C VAL A 83 4.40 -22.05 -19.97
N GLY A 84 4.50 -20.73 -19.95
CA GLY A 84 4.04 -19.86 -21.05
C GLY A 84 5.23 -19.19 -21.74
N GLN A 85 5.07 -18.82 -23.02
CA GLN A 85 6.07 -18.05 -23.75
C GLN A 85 5.73 -16.54 -23.69
N HIS A 86 6.71 -15.71 -23.36
CA HIS A 86 6.63 -14.25 -23.40
C HIS A 86 6.89 -13.74 -24.83
N GLU A 87 6.47 -12.52 -25.14
CA GLU A 87 6.63 -11.92 -26.48
C GLU A 87 8.11 -11.82 -26.90
N ASP A 88 9.01 -11.69 -25.93
CA ASP A 88 10.47 -11.63 -26.13
C ASP A 88 11.12 -13.01 -26.35
N GLY A 89 10.34 -14.09 -26.31
CA GLY A 89 10.80 -15.47 -26.52
C GLY A 89 11.28 -16.20 -25.27
N ASP A 90 11.18 -15.59 -24.10
CA ASP A 90 11.45 -16.22 -22.80
C ASP A 90 10.30 -17.12 -22.36
N TYR A 91 10.62 -18.21 -21.64
CA TYR A 91 9.63 -19.11 -21.08
C TYR A 91 9.44 -18.82 -19.60
N ILE A 92 8.19 -18.64 -19.16
CA ILE A 92 7.82 -18.25 -17.79
C ILE A 92 7.07 -19.39 -17.11
N LEU A 93 7.53 -19.77 -15.92
CA LEU A 93 6.83 -20.69 -15.05
C LEU A 93 5.65 -19.97 -14.39
N SER A 94 4.43 -20.37 -14.77
CA SER A 94 3.21 -19.91 -14.09
C SER A 94 3.04 -20.68 -12.79
N ASP A 95 3.38 -20.06 -11.67
CA ASP A 95 2.98 -20.54 -10.36
C ASP A 95 1.46 -20.59 -10.32
N LYS A 96 0.89 -21.79 -10.14
CA LYS A 96 -0.55 -22.05 -10.16
C LYS A 96 -1.30 -21.41 -8.97
N LYS A 97 -1.24 -20.09 -8.82
CA LYS A 97 -2.30 -19.30 -8.20
C LYS A 97 -2.94 -18.47 -9.31
N GLN A 98 -3.67 -19.15 -10.19
CA GLN A 98 -4.70 -18.49 -10.98
C GLN A 98 -5.74 -17.97 -9.98
N VAL A 99 -5.74 -16.67 -9.70
CA VAL A 99 -6.86 -16.04 -8.99
C VAL A 99 -7.96 -15.90 -10.03
N ASN A 100 -8.91 -16.83 -10.01
CA ASN A 100 -10.15 -16.71 -10.79
C ASN A 100 -10.97 -15.59 -10.17
N ILE A 101 -10.79 -14.36 -10.66
CA ILE A 101 -11.62 -13.22 -10.25
C ILE A 101 -13.00 -13.42 -10.88
N THR A 102 -14.01 -13.69 -10.06
CA THR A 102 -15.37 -13.80 -10.56
C THR A 102 -16.02 -12.43 -10.68
N LYS A 103 -17.15 -12.34 -11.38
CA LYS A 103 -17.90 -11.09 -11.49
C LYS A 103 -18.38 -10.61 -10.12
N GLU A 104 -18.71 -11.54 -9.23
CA GLU A 104 -19.14 -11.26 -7.86
C GLU A 104 -18.03 -10.63 -7.03
N ASP A 105 -16.77 -11.02 -7.23
CA ASP A 105 -15.61 -10.41 -6.56
C ASP A 105 -15.40 -8.96 -6.99
N VAL A 106 -15.55 -8.69 -8.29
CA VAL A 106 -15.48 -7.32 -8.82
C VAL A 106 -16.63 -6.49 -8.27
N ASP A 107 -17.86 -7.03 -8.27
CA ASP A 107 -19.04 -6.36 -7.73
C ASP A 107 -18.90 -6.08 -6.22
N LEU A 108 -18.32 -7.00 -5.46
CA LEU A 108 -18.02 -6.82 -4.04
C LEU A 108 -16.98 -5.70 -3.85
N GLY A 109 -15.91 -5.70 -4.65
CA GLY A 109 -14.89 -4.65 -4.63
C GLY A 109 -15.48 -3.27 -4.93
N VAL A 110 -16.37 -3.18 -5.92
CA VAL A 110 -17.07 -1.92 -6.28
C VAL A 110 -17.98 -1.46 -5.13
N ARG A 111 -18.72 -2.36 -4.48
CA ARG A 111 -19.56 -2.01 -3.33
C ARG A 111 -18.74 -1.46 -2.16
N ILE A 112 -17.66 -2.13 -1.79
CA ILE A 112 -16.76 -1.69 -0.72
C ILE A 112 -16.21 -0.30 -1.02
N PHE A 113 -15.82 -0.04 -2.27
CA PHE A 113 -15.33 1.26 -2.69
C PHE A 113 -16.40 2.37 -2.59
N LEU A 114 -17.64 2.08 -3.00
CA LEU A 114 -18.75 3.03 -2.93
C LEU A 114 -19.15 3.35 -1.48
N GLU A 115 -19.22 2.35 -0.61
CA GLU A 115 -19.53 2.52 0.82
C GLU A 115 -18.49 3.41 1.49
N MET A 116 -17.20 3.18 1.21
CA MET A 116 -16.12 4.02 1.72
C MET A 116 -16.23 5.48 1.25
N GLN A 117 -16.70 5.73 0.02
CA GLN A 117 -16.91 7.10 -0.48
C GLN A 117 -18.07 7.81 0.24
N GLU A 118 -19.15 7.10 0.54
CA GLU A 118 -20.31 7.67 1.24
C GLU A 118 -19.95 8.12 2.67
N ASP A 119 -19.19 7.31 3.41
CA ASP A 119 -18.72 7.66 4.76
C ASP A 119 -17.87 8.94 4.76
N LEU A 120 -16.95 9.07 3.78
CA LEU A 120 -16.13 10.27 3.61
C LEU A 120 -16.98 11.52 3.29
N ILE A 121 -18.01 11.36 2.47
CA ILE A 121 -18.94 12.44 2.15
C ILE A 121 -19.73 12.87 3.39
N ASP A 122 -20.19 11.93 4.20
CA ASP A 122 -20.99 12.21 5.40
C ASP A 122 -20.18 12.84 6.53
N GLU A 123 -18.91 12.45 6.70
CA GLU A 123 -17.98 13.17 7.56
C GLU A 123 -17.83 14.64 7.16
N LYS A 124 -17.62 14.91 5.86
CA LYS A 124 -17.49 16.27 5.33
C LYS A 124 -18.76 17.07 5.57
N LYS A 125 -19.95 16.50 5.33
CA LYS A 125 -21.24 17.15 5.64
C LYS A 125 -21.36 17.49 7.13
N LYS A 126 -21.04 16.55 8.04
CA LYS A 126 -21.06 16.77 9.50
C LYS A 126 -20.12 17.92 9.91
N LYS A 127 -18.89 17.95 9.37
CA LYS A 127 -17.92 19.03 9.60
C LYS A 127 -18.45 20.38 9.08
N GLN A 128 -19.03 20.41 7.88
CA GLN A 128 -19.61 21.62 7.28
C GLN A 128 -20.81 22.15 8.08
N GLN A 129 -21.73 21.29 8.52
CA GLN A 129 -22.87 21.67 9.35
C GLN A 129 -22.43 22.25 10.70
N LYS A 130 -21.43 21.61 11.36
CA LYS A 130 -20.83 22.14 12.59
C LYS A 130 -20.23 23.55 12.36
N GLY A 131 -19.54 23.76 11.24
CA GLY A 131 -19.01 25.06 10.82
C GLY A 131 -20.11 26.12 10.64
N LYS A 132 -21.17 25.79 9.87
CA LYS A 132 -22.34 26.68 9.65
C LYS A 132 -23.03 27.05 10.97
N LYS A 133 -23.21 26.09 11.89
CA LYS A 133 -23.82 26.34 13.22
C LYS A 133 -22.96 27.29 14.07
N ARG A 134 -21.64 27.13 14.08
CA ARG A 134 -20.71 28.04 14.77
C ARG A 134 -20.76 29.45 14.18
N ALA A 135 -20.74 29.57 12.85
CA ALA A 135 -20.84 30.86 12.15
C ALA A 135 -22.15 31.60 12.51
N ARG A 136 -23.29 30.90 12.49
CA ARG A 136 -24.60 31.47 12.88
C ARG A 136 -24.62 31.93 14.34
N LYS A 137 -24.01 31.17 15.26
CA LYS A 137 -23.91 31.55 16.69
C LYS A 137 -23.06 32.80 16.88
N THR A 138 -21.94 32.91 16.18
CA THR A 138 -21.07 34.10 16.20
C THR A 138 -21.77 35.32 15.61
N ALA A 139 -22.46 35.17 14.47
CA ALA A 139 -23.25 36.25 13.86
C ALA A 139 -24.35 36.76 14.81
N LYS A 140 -25.08 35.84 15.47
CA LYS A 140 -26.10 36.20 16.48
C LYS A 140 -25.52 36.98 17.66
N ARG A 141 -24.33 36.58 18.16
CA ARG A 141 -23.63 37.31 19.24
C ARG A 141 -23.25 38.74 18.80
N LYS A 142 -22.68 38.88 17.60
CA LYS A 142 -22.34 40.20 17.03
C LYS A 142 -23.57 41.10 16.92
N LYS A 143 -24.69 40.60 16.39
CA LYS A 143 -25.96 41.34 16.29
C LYS A 143 -26.53 41.75 17.66
N LYS A 144 -26.39 40.93 18.71
CA LYS A 144 -26.83 41.29 20.07
C LYS A 144 -25.94 42.38 20.71
N SER A 145 -24.65 42.40 20.40
CA SER A 145 -23.69 43.39 20.93
C SER A 145 -23.75 44.76 20.25
N SER A 146 -24.47 44.89 19.13
CA SER A 146 -24.62 46.14 18.37
C SER A 146 -25.82 46.99 18.81
N GLY A 147 -26.31 46.83 20.05
CA GLY A 147 -27.31 47.73 20.61
C GLY A 147 -26.84 49.20 20.59
N LYS A 148 -27.80 50.14 20.59
CA LYS A 148 -27.52 51.59 20.61
C LYS A 148 -26.56 51.90 21.76
N LYS A 149 -25.48 52.60 21.44
CA LYS A 149 -24.46 52.97 22.43
C LYS A 149 -25.00 54.05 23.35
N ASP A 150 -24.66 53.96 24.63
CA ASP A 150 -25.12 54.91 25.66
C ASP A 150 -24.32 56.21 25.65
N ALA A 151 -24.86 57.28 26.23
CA ALA A 151 -24.19 58.59 26.27
C ALA A 151 -22.80 58.52 26.93
N CYS A 152 -22.64 57.67 27.95
CA CYS A 152 -21.34 57.39 28.56
C CYS A 152 -20.35 56.76 27.58
N TYR A 153 -20.80 55.85 26.70
CA TYR A 153 -19.93 55.26 25.67
C TYR A 153 -19.38 56.33 24.74
N HIS A 154 -20.22 57.22 24.22
CA HIS A 154 -19.76 58.29 23.33
C HIS A 154 -18.82 59.28 24.04
N LYS A 155 -19.14 59.67 25.28
CA LYS A 155 -18.34 60.62 26.08
C LYS A 155 -16.98 60.06 26.53
N VAL A 156 -16.90 58.76 26.79
CA VAL A 156 -15.62 58.09 27.14
C VAL A 156 -14.84 57.79 25.87
N ARG A 157 -15.48 57.32 24.79
CA ARG A 157 -14.81 56.99 23.53
C ARG A 157 -14.09 58.19 22.92
N SER A 158 -14.59 59.41 23.10
CA SER A 158 -13.93 60.63 22.61
C SER A 158 -12.74 61.09 23.45
N ARG A 159 -12.53 60.53 24.65
CA ARG A 159 -11.43 60.90 25.56
C ARG A 159 -10.22 59.97 25.50
N TYR A 160 -10.34 58.82 24.84
CA TYR A 160 -9.28 57.81 24.77
C TYR A 160 -9.03 57.44 23.31
N ASP A 161 -7.77 57.50 22.88
CA ASP A 161 -7.39 57.23 21.49
C ASP A 161 -7.42 55.73 21.16
N VAL A 162 -7.02 54.88 22.11
CA VAL A 162 -6.99 53.42 21.94
C VAL A 162 -8.23 52.76 22.55
N TRP A 163 -9.00 52.06 21.70
CA TRP A 163 -10.19 51.31 22.10
C TRP A 163 -10.27 49.95 21.40
N PRO A 164 -10.62 48.87 22.12
CA PRO A 164 -10.88 48.78 23.57
C PRO A 164 -9.57 48.70 24.37
N SER A 165 -9.40 49.57 25.36
CA SER A 165 -8.29 49.49 26.33
C SER A 165 -8.82 49.22 27.74
N ALA A 166 -7.97 48.69 28.62
CA ALA A 166 -8.33 48.41 30.02
C ALA A 166 -8.75 49.71 30.76
N TYR A 167 -8.01 50.80 30.57
CA TYR A 167 -8.30 52.11 31.16
C TYR A 167 -9.59 52.75 30.62
N ALA A 168 -9.84 52.68 29.31
CA ALA A 168 -11.10 53.18 28.72
C ALA A 168 -12.30 52.35 29.19
N SER A 169 -12.14 51.03 29.34
CA SER A 169 -13.18 50.15 29.87
C SER A 169 -13.51 50.47 31.33
N GLY A 170 -12.49 50.74 32.17
CA GLY A 170 -12.68 51.18 33.56
C GLY A 170 -13.36 52.55 33.67
N ALA A 171 -13.02 53.49 32.80
CA ALA A 171 -13.66 54.81 32.70
C ALA A 171 -15.14 54.71 32.31
N LEU A 172 -15.49 53.80 31.39
CA LEU A 172 -16.87 53.55 30.99
C LEU A 172 -17.72 53.08 32.17
N VAL A 173 -17.21 52.16 32.99
CA VAL A 173 -17.90 51.69 34.20
C VAL A 173 -18.08 52.83 35.21
N LYS A 174 -17.04 53.65 35.43
CA LYS A 174 -17.13 54.82 36.32
C LYS A 174 -18.16 55.84 35.81
N CYS A 175 -18.20 56.11 34.50
CA CYS A 175 -19.20 56.99 33.89
C CYS A 175 -20.62 56.48 34.11
N ARG A 176 -20.86 55.18 33.91
CA ARG A 176 -22.18 54.58 34.10
C ARG A 176 -22.65 54.65 35.56
N LYS A 177 -21.73 54.61 36.53
CA LYS A 177 -22.05 54.76 37.96
C LYS A 177 -22.47 56.18 38.34
N VAL A 178 -21.72 57.18 37.90
CA VAL A 178 -22.00 58.60 38.28
C VAL A 178 -22.98 59.29 37.34
N GLY A 179 -23.26 58.69 36.17
CA GLY A 179 -24.06 59.25 35.09
C GLY A 179 -23.25 60.12 34.12
N ALA A 180 -23.61 60.07 32.84
CA ALA A 180 -22.88 60.78 31.77
C ALA A 180 -22.77 62.30 31.98
N LYS A 181 -23.79 62.91 32.62
CA LYS A 181 -23.83 64.35 32.91
C LYS A 181 -22.81 64.77 33.99
N ASN A 182 -22.62 63.93 35.01
CA ASN A 182 -21.75 64.22 36.16
C ASN A 182 -20.32 63.69 35.97
N TRP A 183 -20.10 62.79 35.01
CA TRP A 183 -18.79 62.22 34.75
C TRP A 183 -17.85 63.19 34.03
N GLY A 184 -16.63 63.38 34.57
CA GLY A 184 -15.59 64.22 33.97
C GLY A 184 -15.75 65.72 34.25
N ASN A 185 -16.73 66.12 35.07
CA ASN A 185 -16.83 67.49 35.56
C ASN A 185 -15.86 67.66 36.72
N LYS A 186 -14.58 67.81 36.41
CA LYS A 186 -13.63 68.37 37.36
C LYS A 186 -13.71 69.89 37.18
N SER A 187 -14.24 70.58 38.18
CA SER A 187 -13.91 71.99 38.36
C SER A 187 -12.38 72.07 38.37
N LYS A 188 -11.81 72.88 37.48
CA LYS A 188 -10.40 73.27 37.59
C LYS A 188 -10.27 73.88 38.99
N LYS A 189 -9.44 73.26 39.82
CA LYS A 189 -9.03 73.83 41.10
C LYS A 189 -7.67 74.47 40.89
#